data_AF-A0A060BT58-F1
#
_entry.id   AF-A0A060BT58-F1
#
_cell.length_a   1.000
_cell.length_b   1.000
_cell.length_c   1.000
_cell.angle_alpha   90.00
_cell.angle_beta   90.00
_cell.angle_gamma   90.00
#
_symmetry.space_group_name_H-M   'P 1'
#
loop_
_entity.id
_entity.type
_entity.pdbx_description
1 polymer ?
#
loop_
_entity_poly.entity_id
_entity_poly.type
_entity_poly.pdbx_seq_one_letter_code
_entity_poly.pdbx_strand_id
1 'polypeptide(L)'
;MALPDYVVHPDGQWDSPGIRFTELPADGPTAQFVRLFAGAYLEAARGDDYIGVQTYNTEHVGPDLQGVPRPEGTRVTQMGWTFTPEALGHSVRLAAAVTGVPVIVTENGVAADDDAERIEYYSRSLRALRAAMDAAWTCAASRLDACWT
;
A
#
# COMPACT_ATOMS: atom_id res chain seq x y z
N MET A 1 7.20 -11.16 -2.02
CA MET A 1 6.01 -11.30 -1.15
C MET A 1 5.04 -10.22 -1.59
N ALA A 2 3.78 -10.58 -1.83
CA ALA A 2 2.74 -9.61 -2.10
C ALA A 2 2.64 -8.65 -0.90
N LEU A 3 2.72 -7.35 -1.18
CA LEU A 3 2.51 -6.26 -0.22
C LEU A 3 1.28 -5.48 -0.71
N PRO A 4 0.06 -5.95 -0.37
CA PRO A 4 -1.16 -5.22 -0.69
C PRO A 4 -1.17 -3.88 0.06
N ASP A 5 -1.77 -2.87 -0.57
CA ASP A 5 -2.14 -1.65 0.14
C ASP A 5 -3.39 -1.96 0.97
N TYR A 6 -3.36 -1.71 2.28
CA TYR A 6 -4.49 -1.97 3.16
C TYR A 6 -5.09 -0.69 3.70
N VAL A 7 -6.42 -0.63 3.70
CA VAL A 7 -7.21 0.36 4.41
C VAL A 7 -8.07 -0.36 5.44
N VAL A 8 -7.80 -0.08 6.71
CA VAL A 8 -8.58 -0.62 7.83
C VAL A 8 -9.75 0.32 8.11
N HIS A 9 -10.97 -0.20 8.15
CA HIS A 9 -12.19 0.51 8.51
C HIS A 9 -12.66 0.02 9.88
N PRO A 10 -12.30 0.69 10.99
CA PRO A 10 -12.66 0.22 12.34
C PRO A 10 -14.17 0.16 12.59
N ASP A 11 -14.94 0.96 11.86
CA ASP A 11 -16.41 1.00 11.87
C ASP A 11 -17.05 -0.01 10.89
N GLY A 12 -16.23 -0.75 10.14
CA GLY A 12 -16.68 -1.71 9.13
C GLY A 12 -17.33 -1.06 7.90
N GLN A 13 -17.21 0.25 7.72
CA GLN A 13 -17.83 0.99 6.61
C GLN A 13 -16.78 1.35 5.56
N TRP A 14 -16.89 0.84 4.34
CA TRP A 14 -15.93 1.08 3.25
C TRP A 14 -15.77 2.57 2.91
N ASP A 15 -16.84 3.34 3.00
CA ASP A 15 -16.88 4.77 2.67
C ASP A 15 -16.32 5.65 3.79
N SER A 16 -15.99 5.09 4.95
CA SER A 16 -15.23 5.81 5.96
C SER A 16 -13.81 6.09 5.46
N PRO A 17 -13.13 7.14 5.95
CA PRO A 17 -11.76 7.47 5.52
C PRO A 17 -10.78 6.29 5.65
N GLY A 18 -11.07 5.38 6.59
CA GLY A 18 -10.20 4.27 6.94
C GLY A 18 -8.87 4.75 7.52
N ILE A 19 -8.00 3.79 7.82
CA ILE A 19 -6.66 4.05 8.38
C ILE A 19 -5.68 3.17 7.61
N ARG A 20 -4.63 3.78 7.05
CA ARG A 20 -3.52 3.05 6.45
C ARG A 20 -2.45 2.71 7.48
N PHE A 21 -1.59 1.75 7.12
CA PHE A 21 -0.49 1.34 7.99
C PHE A 21 0.47 2.47 8.37
N THR A 22 0.69 3.44 7.49
CA THR A 22 1.51 4.62 7.78
C THR A 22 0.86 5.58 8.77
N GLU A 23 -0.43 5.45 9.05
CA GLU A 23 -1.23 6.37 9.88
C GLU A 23 -1.62 5.73 11.23
N LEU A 24 -1.26 4.47 11.46
CA LEU A 24 -1.63 3.78 12.68
C LEU A 24 -0.84 4.31 13.90
N PRO A 25 -1.46 4.35 15.08
CA PRO A 25 -0.74 4.58 16.33
C PRO A 25 0.42 3.60 16.48
N ALA A 26 1.51 4.02 17.13
CA ALA A 26 2.70 3.18 17.32
C ALA A 26 2.44 1.96 18.23
N ASP A 27 1.40 2.04 19.07
CA ASP A 27 1.07 1.05 20.09
C ASP A 27 -0.43 0.71 20.11
N GLY A 28 -0.77 -0.32 20.89
CA GLY A 28 -2.12 -0.82 21.04
C GLY A 28 -2.48 -2.01 20.13
N PRO A 29 -3.69 -2.58 20.31
CA PRO A 29 -4.07 -3.84 19.69
C PRO A 29 -4.05 -3.79 18.17
N THR A 30 -4.56 -2.70 17.57
CA THR A 30 -4.59 -2.52 16.10
C THR A 30 -3.18 -2.42 15.53
N ALA A 31 -2.28 -1.68 16.18
CA ALA A 31 -0.90 -1.52 15.75
C ALA A 31 -0.11 -2.84 15.81
N GLN A 32 -0.21 -3.56 16.93
CA GLN A 32 0.43 -4.87 17.10
C GLN A 32 -0.06 -5.88 16.06
N PHE A 33 -1.35 -5.85 15.77
CA PHE A 33 -1.99 -6.74 14.84
C PHE A 33 -1.60 -6.46 13.38
N VAL A 34 -1.60 -5.19 12.97
CA VAL A 34 -1.07 -4.76 11.68
C VAL A 34 0.40 -5.14 11.53
N ARG A 35 1.19 -4.95 12.58
CA ARG A 35 2.59 -5.39 12.58
C ARG A 35 2.69 -6.88 12.31
N LEU A 36 1.87 -7.73 12.94
CA LEU A 36 1.90 -9.17 12.69
C LEU A 36 1.42 -9.56 11.29
N PHE A 37 0.45 -8.83 10.74
CA PHE A 37 -0.18 -9.15 9.46
C PHE A 37 0.62 -8.66 8.25
N ALA A 38 1.16 -7.43 8.32
CA ALA A 38 1.83 -6.77 7.20
C ALA A 38 3.21 -6.15 7.54
N GLY A 39 3.54 -5.96 8.82
CA GLY A 39 4.76 -5.27 9.22
C GLY A 39 5.97 -6.18 9.48
N ALA A 40 5.74 -7.40 9.99
CA ALA A 40 6.79 -8.24 10.58
C ALA A 40 7.86 -8.65 9.55
N TYR A 41 7.46 -8.88 8.30
CA TYR A 41 8.41 -9.19 7.23
C TYR A 41 9.16 -7.94 6.75
N LEU A 42 8.54 -6.75 6.78
CA LEU A 42 9.23 -5.50 6.47
C LEU A 42 10.29 -5.20 7.54
N GLU A 43 9.96 -5.38 8.81
CA GLU A 43 10.92 -5.22 9.90
C GLU A 43 12.10 -6.18 9.79
N ALA A 44 11.84 -7.43 9.37
CA ALA A 44 12.90 -8.42 9.14
C ALA A 44 13.87 -8.00 8.02
N ALA A 45 13.41 -7.21 7.04
CA ALA A 45 14.19 -6.79 5.89
C ALA A 45 15.10 -5.56 6.13
N ARG A 46 15.13 -4.99 7.35
CA ARG A 46 15.93 -3.78 7.67
C ARG A 46 17.45 -3.94 7.49
N GLY A 47 17.95 -5.16 7.36
CA GLY A 47 19.37 -5.47 7.13
C GLY A 47 19.68 -5.99 5.72
N ASP A 48 18.69 -6.08 4.84
CA ASP A 48 18.87 -6.62 3.48
C ASP A 48 19.43 -5.55 2.53
N ASP A 49 19.97 -6.00 1.38
CA ASP A 49 20.47 -5.08 0.34
C ASP A 49 19.35 -4.26 -0.32
N TYR A 50 18.14 -4.84 -0.39
CA TYR A 50 16.92 -4.22 -0.90
C TYR A 50 15.69 -5.03 -0.48
N ILE A 51 14.51 -4.43 -0.63
CA ILE A 51 13.22 -5.12 -0.50
C ILE A 51 12.47 -5.12 -1.84
N GLY A 52 11.98 -6.29 -2.25
CA GLY A 52 11.11 -6.45 -3.41
C GLY A 52 9.63 -6.26 -3.06
N VAL A 53 8.97 -5.29 -3.68
CA VAL A 53 7.55 -4.98 -3.49
C VAL A 53 6.72 -5.49 -4.66
N GLN A 54 5.62 -6.17 -4.33
CA GLN A 54 4.66 -6.73 -5.27
C GLN A 54 3.26 -6.22 -4.91
N THR A 55 2.67 -5.32 -5.70
CA THR A 55 1.41 -4.63 -5.33
C THR A 55 0.46 -4.55 -6.52
N TYR A 56 -0.83 -4.83 -6.29
CA TYR A 56 -1.84 -4.96 -7.35
C TYR A 56 -3.13 -4.18 -7.08
N ASN A 57 -3.53 -4.03 -5.82
CA ASN A 57 -4.79 -3.40 -5.43
C ASN A 57 -4.73 -2.88 -3.99
N THR A 58 -5.82 -2.25 -3.58
CA THR A 58 -6.08 -1.83 -2.22
C THR A 58 -7.13 -2.75 -1.61
N GLU A 59 -6.78 -3.45 -0.54
CA GLU A 59 -7.69 -4.27 0.25
C GLU A 59 -8.30 -3.43 1.36
N HIS A 60 -9.63 -3.49 1.48
CA HIS A 60 -10.38 -2.80 2.52
C HIS A 60 -10.91 -3.82 3.50
N VAL A 61 -10.56 -3.64 4.77
CA VAL A 61 -10.83 -4.64 5.81
C VAL A 61 -11.48 -4.01 7.03
N GLY A 62 -12.34 -4.79 7.70
CA GLY A 62 -13.02 -4.39 8.93
C GLY A 62 -12.14 -4.56 10.17
N PRO A 63 -12.69 -4.32 11.38
CA PRO A 63 -11.97 -4.50 12.64
C PRO A 63 -11.54 -5.96 12.90
N ASP A 64 -12.13 -6.93 12.19
CA ASP A 64 -11.83 -8.37 12.26
C ASP A 64 -10.92 -8.86 11.12
N LEU A 65 -10.38 -7.94 10.30
CA LEU A 65 -9.64 -8.20 9.04
C LEU A 65 -10.39 -8.94 7.95
N GLN A 66 -11.70 -9.08 8.08
CA GLN A 66 -12.48 -9.57 6.96
C GLN A 66 -12.72 -8.42 5.98
N GLY A 67 -12.83 -8.76 4.70
CA GLY A 67 -13.17 -7.77 3.68
C GLY A 67 -14.48 -7.09 4.02
N VAL A 68 -14.49 -5.75 4.01
CA VAL A 68 -15.74 -4.99 4.17
C VAL A 68 -16.57 -5.01 2.89
N PRO A 69 -17.91 -4.96 2.97
CA PRO A 69 -18.76 -4.91 1.79
C PRO A 69 -18.38 -3.74 0.88
N ARG A 70 -17.99 -4.08 -0.34
CA ARG A 70 -17.62 -3.08 -1.35
C ARG A 70 -18.87 -2.36 -1.89
N PRO A 71 -18.86 -1.03 -2.01
CA PRO A 71 -19.95 -0.27 -2.58
C PRO A 71 -20.32 -0.73 -4.00
N GLU A 72 -21.61 -0.66 -4.32
CA GLU A 72 -22.09 -0.94 -5.68
C GLU A 72 -21.43 0.00 -6.69
N GLY A 73 -21.10 -0.53 -7.87
CA GLY A 73 -20.44 0.25 -8.93
C GLY A 73 -18.94 0.49 -8.72
N THR A 74 -18.34 -0.01 -7.64
CA THR A 74 -16.87 0.04 -7.49
C THR A 74 -16.21 -0.67 -8.67
N ARG A 75 -15.34 0.04 -9.38
CA ARG A 75 -14.60 -0.53 -10.52
C ARG A 75 -13.68 -1.65 -10.04
N VAL A 76 -13.74 -2.77 -10.75
CA VAL A 76 -12.94 -3.95 -10.45
C VAL A 76 -12.18 -4.44 -11.67
N THR A 77 -11.10 -5.16 -11.39
CA THR A 77 -10.35 -5.94 -12.37
C THR A 77 -11.12 -7.22 -12.75
N GLN A 78 -10.63 -7.94 -13.76
CA GLN A 78 -11.17 -9.26 -14.16
C GLN A 78 -11.16 -10.28 -13.01
N MET A 79 -10.24 -10.13 -12.04
CA MET A 79 -10.16 -10.98 -10.86
C MET A 79 -11.13 -10.57 -9.75
N GLY A 80 -11.94 -9.52 -9.96
CA GLY A 80 -12.85 -8.98 -8.97
C GLY A 80 -12.17 -8.12 -7.90
N TRP A 81 -10.89 -7.80 -8.05
CA TRP A 81 -10.16 -6.89 -7.14
C TRP A 81 -10.46 -5.43 -7.46
N THR A 82 -10.32 -4.56 -6.46
CA THR A 82 -10.43 -3.11 -6.64
C THR A 82 -9.46 -2.61 -7.70
N PHE A 83 -9.95 -1.81 -8.65
CA PHE A 83 -9.11 -1.15 -9.64
C PHE A 83 -8.45 0.09 -9.00
N THR A 84 -7.38 -0.11 -8.24
CA THR A 84 -6.66 0.96 -7.52
C THR A 84 -5.16 1.00 -7.88
N PRO A 85 -4.81 1.53 -9.07
CA PRO A 85 -3.42 1.65 -9.50
C PRO A 85 -2.51 2.41 -8.52
N GLU A 86 -3.06 3.36 -7.76
CA GLU A 86 -2.34 4.19 -6.79
C GLU A 86 -1.79 3.39 -5.60
N ALA A 87 -2.30 2.16 -5.36
CA ALA A 87 -1.82 1.26 -4.32
C ALA A 87 -0.30 1.09 -4.34
N LEU A 88 0.32 1.06 -5.53
CA LEU A 88 1.78 0.94 -5.68
C LEU A 88 2.53 2.04 -4.92
N GLY A 89 2.06 3.29 -4.99
CA GLY A 89 2.68 4.41 -4.31
C GLY A 89 2.58 4.30 -2.78
N HIS A 90 1.48 3.75 -2.25
CA HIS A 90 1.31 3.52 -0.81
C HIS A 90 2.27 2.43 -0.32
N SER A 91 2.27 1.26 -0.99
CA SER A 91 3.10 0.13 -0.59
C SER A 91 4.61 0.44 -0.66
N VAL A 92 5.05 1.20 -1.67
CA VAL A 92 6.46 1.63 -1.78
C VAL A 92 6.84 2.59 -0.64
N ARG A 93 5.96 3.55 -0.29
CA ARG A 93 6.21 4.45 0.85
C ARG A 93 6.30 3.69 2.16
N LEU A 94 5.39 2.75 2.40
CA LEU A 94 5.40 1.91 3.59
C LEU A 94 6.70 1.08 3.67
N ALA A 95 7.06 0.38 2.59
CA ALA A 95 8.27 -0.43 2.55
C ALA A 95 9.52 0.44 2.82
N ALA A 96 9.63 1.59 2.16
CA ALA A 96 10.75 2.51 2.40
C ALA A 96 10.79 3.01 3.86
N ALA A 97 9.65 3.40 4.42
CA ALA A 97 9.55 3.93 5.78
C ALA A 97 9.89 2.89 6.86
N VAL A 98 9.46 1.63 6.68
CA VAL A 98 9.67 0.58 7.68
C VAL A 98 11.06 -0.04 7.57
N THR A 99 11.55 -0.29 6.35
CA THR A 99 12.80 -1.02 6.11
C THR A 99 14.03 -0.12 6.10
N GLY A 100 13.91 1.11 5.57
CA GLY A 100 15.06 2.00 5.34
C GLY A 100 16.04 1.54 4.26
N VAL A 101 15.76 0.44 3.55
CA VAL A 101 16.60 -0.09 2.47
C VAL A 101 16.02 0.27 1.09
N PRO A 102 16.79 0.18 -0.01
CA PRO A 102 16.27 0.40 -1.35
C PRO A 102 15.04 -0.47 -1.66
N VAL A 103 14.03 0.12 -2.30
CA VAL A 103 12.81 -0.59 -2.71
C VAL A 103 12.84 -0.85 -4.22
N ILE A 104 12.62 -2.10 -4.62
CA ILE A 104 12.46 -2.50 -6.02
C ILE A 104 11.02 -2.99 -6.21
N VAL A 105 10.31 -2.43 -7.18
CA VAL A 105 9.01 -2.96 -7.61
C VAL A 105 9.27 -4.21 -8.44
N THR A 106 9.09 -5.39 -7.84
CA THR A 106 9.33 -6.67 -8.51
C THR A 106 8.09 -7.16 -9.24
N GLU A 107 6.90 -6.77 -8.81
CA GLU A 107 5.65 -7.02 -9.55
C GLU A 107 4.64 -5.88 -9.38
N ASN A 108 3.97 -5.55 -10.48
CA ASN A 108 2.79 -4.69 -10.51
C ASN A 108 2.01 -4.97 -11.80
N GLY A 109 0.68 -5.00 -11.72
CA GLY A 109 -0.15 -5.32 -12.87
C GLY A 109 -1.63 -5.30 -12.60
N VAL A 110 -2.38 -5.60 -13.66
CA VAL A 110 -3.83 -5.73 -13.63
C VAL A 110 -4.24 -6.87 -14.56
N ALA A 111 -5.20 -7.67 -14.10
CA ALA A 111 -5.91 -8.60 -14.97
C ALA A 111 -7.05 -7.85 -15.66
N ALA A 112 -6.97 -7.71 -16.98
CA ALA A 112 -7.92 -7.00 -17.80
C ALA A 112 -8.03 -7.66 -19.18
N ASP A 113 -9.26 -7.73 -19.70
CA ASP A 113 -9.53 -8.19 -21.07
C ASP A 113 -9.37 -7.06 -22.10
N ASP A 114 -9.53 -5.80 -21.66
CA ASP A 114 -9.29 -4.60 -22.48
C ASP A 114 -7.93 -3.97 -22.13
N ASP A 115 -7.07 -3.88 -23.13
CA ASP A 115 -5.72 -3.35 -22.98
C ASP A 115 -5.68 -1.87 -22.60
N ALA A 116 -6.73 -1.11 -22.94
CA ALA A 116 -6.85 0.28 -22.52
C ALA A 116 -6.86 0.40 -20.99
N GLU A 117 -7.44 -0.56 -20.27
CA GLU A 117 -7.41 -0.60 -18.81
C GLU A 117 -6.01 -0.84 -18.27
N ARG A 118 -5.22 -1.71 -18.93
CA ARG A 118 -3.82 -1.96 -18.55
C ARG A 118 -2.96 -0.73 -18.76
N ILE A 119 -3.15 0.00 -19.85
CA ILE A 119 -2.48 1.28 -20.10
C ILE A 119 -2.86 2.32 -19.05
N GLU A 120 -4.15 2.44 -18.72
CA GLU A 120 -4.64 3.34 -17.68
C GLU A 120 -4.02 2.99 -16.31
N TYR A 121 -4.04 1.71 -15.95
CA TYR A 121 -3.51 1.20 -14.71
C TYR A 121 -2.03 1.55 -14.58
N TYR A 122 -1.19 1.16 -15.55
CA TYR A 122 0.24 1.45 -15.48
C TYR A 122 0.54 2.95 -15.49
N SER A 123 -0.20 3.74 -16.27
CA SER A 123 -0.03 5.19 -16.29
C SER A 123 -0.25 5.81 -14.91
N ARG A 124 -1.25 5.32 -14.16
CA ARG A 124 -1.57 5.80 -12.81
C ARG A 124 -0.61 5.25 -11.77
N SER A 125 -0.27 3.96 -11.82
CA SER A 125 0.71 3.34 -10.91
C SER A 125 2.08 3.98 -11.03
N LEU A 126 2.58 4.24 -12.25
CA LEU A 126 3.88 4.89 -12.45
C LEU A 126 3.88 6.35 -11.96
N ARG A 127 2.77 7.08 -12.09
CA ARG A 127 2.63 8.41 -11.49
C ARG A 127 2.68 8.35 -9.97
N ALA A 128 1.98 7.39 -9.35
CA ALA A 128 2.00 7.20 -7.91
C ALA A 128 3.39 6.79 -7.40
N LEU A 129 4.09 5.91 -8.12
CA LEU A 129 5.48 5.53 -7.84
C LEU A 129 6.42 6.74 -7.92
N ARG A 130 6.29 7.55 -8.97
CA ARG A 130 7.09 8.78 -9.12
C ARG A 130 6.89 9.73 -7.94
N ALA A 131 5.63 9.94 -7.53
CA ALA A 131 5.32 10.78 -6.37
C ALA A 131 5.95 10.23 -5.07
N ALA A 132 5.96 8.92 -4.88
CA ALA A 132 6.64 8.28 -3.74
C ALA A 132 8.16 8.53 -3.76
N MET A 133 8.80 8.42 -4.92
CA MET A 133 10.23 8.70 -5.09
C MET A 133 10.56 10.17 -4.79
N ASP A 134 9.75 11.12 -5.29
CA ASP A 134 9.96 12.54 -5.07
C ASP A 134 9.81 12.92 -3.58
N ALA A 135 8.84 12.33 -2.88
CA ALA A 135 8.67 12.51 -1.44
C ALA A 135 9.88 11.96 -0.66
N ALA A 136 10.36 10.76 -1.00
CA ALA A 136 11.53 10.17 -0.37
C ALA A 136 12.81 11.00 -0.59
N TRP A 137 13.01 11.53 -1.81
CA TRP A 137 14.12 12.44 -2.11
C TRP A 137 14.07 13.71 -1.25
N THR A 138 12.90 14.31 -1.15
CA THR A 138 12.68 15.51 -0.32
C THR A 138 13.01 15.24 1.15
N CYS A 139 12.67 14.04 1.64
CA CYS A 139 12.98 13.62 3.00
C CYS A 139 14.47 13.37 3.25
N ALA A 140 15.14 12.64 2.34
CA ALA A 140 16.57 12.39 2.44
C ALA A 140 17.41 13.67 2.35
N ALA A 141 16.97 14.64 1.54
CA ALA A 141 17.63 15.93 1.40
C ALA A 141 17.48 16.85 2.63
N SER A 142 16.42 16.68 3.44
CA SER A 142 16.09 17.59 4.55
C SER A 142 16.66 17.18 5.92
N ARG A 143 17.09 15.93 6.13
CA ARG A 143 17.59 15.39 7.43
C ARG A 143 16.69 15.67 8.65
N LEU A 144 15.38 15.82 8.47
CA LEU A 144 14.44 16.12 9.56
C LEU A 144 13.48 14.93 9.78
N ASP A 145 13.25 14.58 11.05
CA ASP A 145 12.49 13.40 11.52
C ASP A 145 10.97 13.41 11.22
N ALA A 146 10.48 14.29 10.34
CA ALA A 146 9.06 14.64 10.24
C ALA A 146 8.48 14.52 8.81
N CYS A 147 8.71 13.40 8.11
CA CYS A 147 8.20 13.22 6.74
C CYS A 147 6.91 12.43 6.60
N TRP A 148 6.44 11.77 7.66
CA TRP A 148 5.37 10.77 7.56
C TRP A 148 4.20 11.02 8.52
N THR A 149 4.03 12.25 9.01
CA THR A 149 2.80 12.68 9.69
C THR A 149 1.71 13.04 8.69
#